data_AF-A0A3N9MTY7-F1
#
_entry.id   AF-A0A3N9MTY7-F1
#
_cell.length_a   1.000
_cell.length_b   1.000
_cell.length_c   1.000
_cell.angle_alpha   90.00
_cell.angle_beta   90.00
_cell.angle_gamma   90.00
#
_symmetry.space_group_name_H-M   'P 1'
#
loop_
_entity.id
_entity.type
_entity.pdbx_description
1 polymer ?
#
loop_
_entity_poly.entity_id
_entity_poly.type
_entity_poly.pdbx_seq_one_letter_code
_entity_poly.pdbx_strand_id
1 'polypeptide(L)' 'MKKIFYIVLFLSFLFSLANAQSKSDKAPLIEFGDELVDLGTVFGDTIITYIFTFKNVGDDTLIIHKVKPG' A
#
# COMPACT_ATOMS: atom_id res chain seq x y z
N MET A 1 13.42 45.10 -17.46
CA MET A 1 13.69 43.74 -17.99
C MET A 1 14.18 42.77 -16.92
N LYS A 2 15.19 43.11 -16.10
CA LYS A 2 15.69 42.24 -15.02
C LYS A 2 14.63 41.81 -13.98
N LYS A 3 13.72 42.72 -13.60
CA LYS A 3 12.63 42.42 -12.63
C LYS A 3 11.65 41.35 -13.12
N ILE A 4 11.32 41.37 -14.41
CA ILE A 4 10.45 40.38 -15.06
C ILE A 4 11.14 39.01 -15.11
N PHE A 5 12.44 38.99 -15.38
CA PHE A 5 13.24 37.76 -15.35
C PHE A 5 13.20 37.07 -13.97
N TYR A 6 13.36 37.80 -12.87
CA TYR A 6 13.26 37.22 -11.52
C TYR A 6 11.87 36.71 -11.17
N ILE A 7 10.81 37.38 -11.66
CA ILE A 7 9.43 36.92 -11.46
C ILE A 7 9.19 35.59 -12.19
N VAL A 8 9.66 35.46 -13.43
CA VAL A 8 9.54 34.21 -14.20
C VAL A 8 10.35 33.08 -13.54
N LEU A 9 11.56 33.38 -13.06
CA LEU A 9 12.40 32.42 -12.36
C LEU A 9 11.71 31.93 -11.07
N PHE A 10 11.14 32.85 -10.30
CA PHE A 10 10.41 32.52 -9.08
C PHE A 10 9.13 31.71 -9.37
N LEU A 11 8.38 32.04 -10.43
CA LEU A 11 7.21 31.27 -10.85
C LEU A 11 7.58 29.84 -11.29
N SER A 12 8.69 29.68 -12.03
CA SER A 12 9.18 28.35 -12.42
C SER A 12 9.61 27.50 -11.22
N PHE A 13 10.20 28.14 -10.21
CA PHE A 13 10.60 27.46 -8.98
C PHE A 13 9.38 27.00 -8.15
N LEU A 14 8.34 27.84 -8.07
CA LEU A 14 7.06 27.48 -7.43
C LEU A 14 6.34 26.34 -8.15
N PHE A 15 6.41 26.29 -9.48
CA PHE A 15 5.80 25.20 -10.27
C PHE A 15 6.47 23.84 -10.01
N SER A 16 7.78 23.82 -9.77
CA SER A 16 8.52 22.60 -9.42
C SER A 16 8.15 22.06 -8.03
N LEU A 17 7.85 22.95 -7.07
CA LEU A 17 7.42 22.56 -5.71
C LEU A 17 6.02 21.92 -5.71
N ALA A 18 5.12 22.38 -6.59
CA ALA A 18 3.75 21.84 -6.70
C ALA A 18 3.70 20.38 -7.22
N ASN A 19 4.72 19.94 -7.97
CA ASN A 19 4.79 18.58 -8.51
C ASN A 19 5.59 17.60 -7.61
N ALA A 20 6.11 18.07 -6.47
CA ALA A 20 6.92 17.24 -5.56
C ALA A 20 6.07 16.30 -4.66
N GLN A 21 4.74 16.46 -4.64
CA GLN A 21 3.82 15.65 -3.85
C GLN A 21 3.02 14.68 -4.74
N SER A 22 3.60 13.55 -5.13
CA SER A 22 2.81 12.39 -5.59
C SER A 22 3.61 11.09 -5.56
N LYS A 23 4.10 10.70 -4.38
CA LYS A 23 4.57 9.33 -4.14
C LYS A 23 4.11 8.89 -2.75
N SER A 24 2.83 8.55 -2.60
CA SER A 24 2.42 7.64 -1.53
C SER A 24 1.01 7.06 -1.66
N ASP A 25 0.15 7.54 -2.55
CA ASP A 25 -1.25 7.08 -2.52
C ASP A 25 -1.49 5.79 -3.33
N LYS A 26 -0.50 5.31 -4.08
CA LYS A 26 -0.64 4.17 -5.00
C LYS A 26 0.09 2.90 -4.57
N ALA A 27 0.50 2.78 -3.31
CA ALA A 27 1.14 1.55 -2.88
C ALA A 27 0.11 0.40 -2.86
N PRO A 28 0.48 -0.83 -3.24
CA PRO A 28 -0.37 -1.99 -3.01
C PRO A 28 -0.57 -2.16 -1.49
N LEU A 29 -1.79 -2.46 -1.07
CA LEU A 29 -2.16 -2.60 0.34
C LEU A 29 -3.00 -3.86 0.51
N ILE A 30 -2.51 -4.78 1.34
CA ILE A 30 -3.23 -6.00 1.68
C ILE A 30 -4.17 -5.75 2.87
N GLU A 31 -5.42 -6.14 2.72
CA GLU A 31 -6.44 -6.12 3.78
C GLU A 31 -6.96 -7.55 3.97
N PHE A 32 -6.84 -8.08 5.20
CA PHE A 32 -7.34 -9.41 5.54
C PHE A 32 -8.81 -9.33 5.96
N GLY A 33 -9.62 -10.31 5.54
CA GLY A 33 -11.02 -10.39 5.95
C GLY A 33 -11.17 -10.67 7.44
N ASP A 34 -10.34 -11.58 7.96
CA ASP A 34 -10.25 -11.91 9.39
C ASP A 34 -8.78 -11.79 9.83
N GLU A 35 -8.51 -10.91 10.80
CA GLU A 35 -7.16 -10.79 11.40
C GLU A 35 -6.91 -11.82 12.50
N LEU A 36 -8.00 -12.37 13.05
CA LEU A 36 -7.98 -13.38 14.12
C LEU A 36 -8.96 -14.50 13.78
N VAL A 37 -8.50 -15.73 13.94
CA VAL A 37 -9.33 -16.92 13.76
C VAL A 37 -9.39 -17.64 15.10
N ASP A 38 -10.59 -17.74 15.67
CA ASP A 38 -10.86 -18.60 16.80
C ASP A 38 -11.07 -20.04 16.30
N LEU A 39 -10.13 -20.91 16.63
CA LEU A 39 -10.18 -22.34 16.28
C LEU A 39 -11.05 -23.14 17.26
N GLY A 40 -11.55 -22.49 18.32
CA GLY A 40 -12.35 -23.10 19.37
C GLY A 40 -11.58 -24.16 20.17
N THR A 41 -12.29 -25.20 20.59
CA THR A 41 -11.69 -26.34 21.30
C THR A 41 -11.24 -27.39 20.30
N VAL A 42 -9.94 -27.71 20.33
CA VAL A 42 -9.31 -28.66 19.41
C VAL A 42 -8.97 -29.96 20.14
N PHE A 43 -9.34 -31.10 19.56
CA PHE A 43 -8.97 -32.43 20.05
C PHE A 43 -7.70 -32.92 19.34
N GLY A 44 -6.89 -33.73 20.02
CA GLY A 44 -5.49 -34.01 19.63
C GLY A 44 -5.26 -34.64 18.26
N ASP A 45 -6.30 -35.22 17.67
CA ASP A 45 -6.33 -35.91 16.38
C ASP A 45 -7.13 -35.16 15.30
N THR A 46 -7.57 -33.92 15.59
CA THR A 46 -8.34 -33.10 14.65
C THR A 46 -7.42 -32.29 13.74
N ILE A 47 -7.54 -32.50 12.42
CA ILE A 47 -6.92 -31.62 11.42
C ILE A 47 -7.84 -30.43 11.19
N ILE A 48 -7.36 -29.23 11.50
CA ILE A 48 -8.10 -28.00 11.24
C ILE A 48 -7.60 -27.40 9.94
N THR A 49 -8.54 -27.15 9.03
CA THR A 49 -8.29 -26.41 7.78
C THR A 49 -9.05 -25.10 7.83
N TYR A 50 -8.35 -24.00 7.61
CA TYR A 50 -8.96 -22.68 7.49
C TYR A 50 -8.43 -21.98 6.24
N ILE A 51 -9.33 -21.30 5.54
CA ILE A 51 -9.02 -20.55 4.32
C ILE A 51 -9.04 -19.06 4.67
N PHE A 52 -7.88 -18.41 4.63
CA PHE A 52 -7.80 -16.95 4.78
C PHE A 52 -8.07 -16.28 3.44
N THR A 53 -8.92 -15.25 3.47
CA THR A 53 -9.17 -14.38 2.31
C THR A 53 -8.59 -12.99 2.59
N PHE A 54 -7.95 -12.41 1.58
CA PHE A 54 -7.46 -11.04 1.62
C PHE A 54 -7.73 -10.34 0.29
N LYS A 55 -7.73 -9.01 0.32
CA LYS A 55 -7.95 -8.15 -0.83
C LYS A 55 -6.80 -7.16 -0.97
N ASN A 56 -6.39 -6.89 -2.20
CA ASN A 56 -5.58 -5.71 -2.50
C ASN A 56 -6.51 -4.50 -2.58
N VAL A 57 -6.40 -3.59 -1.62
CA VAL A 57 -7.17 -2.34 -1.57
C VAL A 57 -6.35 -1.12 -2.00
N GLY A 58 -5.08 -1.33 -2.39
CA GLY A 58 -4.22 -0.30 -2.97
C GLY A 58 -4.40 -0.14 -4.48
N ASP A 59 -3.88 0.95 -5.03
CA ASP A 59 -4.06 1.33 -6.44
C ASP A 59 -2.99 0.75 -7.39
N ASP A 60 -2.14 -0.16 -6.91
CA ASP A 60 -1.12 -0.85 -7.71
C ASP A 60 -1.18 -2.36 -7.46
N THR A 61 -0.52 -3.15 -8.31
CA THR A 61 -0.55 -4.61 -8.27
C THR A 61 0.15 -5.15 -7.03
N LEU A 62 -0.59 -5.89 -6.19
CA LEU A 62 -0.02 -6.64 -5.09
C LEU A 62 0.64 -7.93 -5.60
N ILE A 63 1.95 -8.06 -5.39
CA ILE A 63 2.71 -9.28 -5.73
C ILE A 63 3.17 -9.95 -4.44
N ILE A 64 2.81 -11.23 -4.26
CA ILE A 64 3.20 -12.01 -3.07
C ILE A 64 4.43 -12.85 -3.40
N HIS A 65 5.48 -12.70 -2.59
CA HIS A 65 6.74 -13.43 -2.72
C HIS A 65 7.04 -14.23 -1.46
N LYS A 66 7.90 -15.26 -1.59
CA LYS A 66 8.43 -16.06 -0.48
C LYS A 66 7.34 -16.74 0.39
N VAL A 67 6.28 -17.25 -0.24
CA VAL A 67 5.27 -18.07 0.44
C VAL A 67 5.94 -19.34 0.98
N LYS A 68 5.73 -19.61 2.28
CA LYS A 68 6.22 -20.82 2.95
C LYS A 68 5.04 -21.54 3.60
N PRO A 69 4.88 -22.87 3.39
CA PRO A 69 3.96 -23.65 4.20
C PRO A 69 4.49 -23.72 5.65
N GLY A 70 3.56 -23.74 6.61
CA GLY A 70 3.84 -23.98 8.03
C GLY A 70 3.95 -25.45 8.35
#